data_AF-A0A7X7INH8-F1
#
_entry.id   AF-A0A7X7INH8-F1
#
_cell.length_a   1.000
_cell.length_b   1.000
_cell.length_c   1.000
_cell.angle_alpha   90.00
_cell.angle_beta   90.00
_cell.angle_gamma   90.00
#
_symmetry.space_group_name_H-M   'P 1'
#
loop_
_entity.id
_entity.type
_entity.pdbx_description
1 polymer ?
#
loop_
_entity_poly.entity_id
_entity_poly.type
_entity_poly.pdbx_seq_one_letter_code
_entity_poly.pdbx_strand_id
1 'polypeptide(L)'
;MKRLLFLLITLLVLTPARAQEFIGMTEKSIRENMSRDYPDMTCDNMVRNDYFTYLKYYSADGNETWLIFLDGRGQCNGIRVTCGSSSYHMKMKELNDRYRTEGENRWSYRTGNEEIDVKLQQEECFFTVTHQRATDRTKSGNNRAS
;
A
#
# COMPACT_ATOMS: atom_id res chain seq x y z
N MET A 1 25.10 3.99 36.20
CA MET A 1 24.02 3.16 35.61
C MET A 1 22.88 3.98 34.97
N LYS A 2 22.41 5.08 35.56
CA LYS A 2 21.35 5.93 34.96
C LYS A 2 21.72 6.56 33.60
N ARG A 3 22.98 6.98 33.38
CA ARG A 3 23.45 7.56 32.10
C ARG A 3 23.45 6.54 30.93
N LEU A 4 23.68 5.27 31.22
CA LEU A 4 23.65 4.20 30.22
C LEU A 4 22.21 3.86 29.79
N LEU A 5 21.25 3.99 30.73
CA LEU A 5 19.83 3.80 30.45
C LEU A 5 19.28 4.88 29.50
N PHE A 6 19.69 6.14 29.67
CA PHE A 6 19.29 7.23 28.77
C PHE A 6 19.83 7.05 27.34
N LEU A 7 21.07 6.57 27.18
CA LEU A 7 21.63 6.24 25.86
C LEU A 7 20.88 5.10 25.18
N LEU A 8 20.47 4.07 25.92
CA LEU A 8 19.72 2.93 25.38
C LEU A 8 18.31 3.32 24.90
N ILE A 9 17.64 4.22 25.63
CA ILE A 9 16.31 4.73 25.26
C ILE A 9 16.37 5.61 24.02
N THR A 10 17.44 6.40 23.85
CA THR A 10 17.59 7.29 22.70
C THR A 10 17.91 6.50 21.42
N LEU A 11 18.58 5.36 21.53
CA LEU A 11 18.92 4.49 20.41
C LEU A 11 17.69 3.74 19.83
N LEU A 12 16.67 3.47 20.66
CA LEU A 12 15.47 2.72 20.22
C LEU A 12 14.52 3.56 19.34
N VAL A 13 14.62 4.89 19.37
CA VAL A 13 13.70 5.81 18.64
C VAL A 13 14.16 6.06 17.20
N LEU A 14 15.35 5.58 16.81
CA LEU A 14 15.93 5.80 15.48
C LEU A 14 15.58 4.69 14.48
N THR A 15 14.65 3.77 14.79
CA THR A 15 14.21 2.80 13.79
C THR A 15 13.42 3.54 12.71
N PRO A 16 13.86 3.52 11.43
CA PRO A 16 13.09 4.11 10.35
C PRO A 16 11.77 3.34 10.25
N ALA A 17 10.66 4.04 10.50
CA ALA A 17 9.33 3.53 10.23
C ALA A 17 9.18 3.35 8.70
N ARG A 18 9.60 2.19 8.19
CA ARG A 18 9.53 1.76 6.77
C ARG A 18 8.09 1.49 6.29
N ALA A 19 7.11 2.19 6.84
CA ALA A 19 5.68 1.97 6.61
C ALA A 19 4.99 3.28 6.20
N GLN A 20 5.64 4.07 5.34
CA GLN A 20 5.03 5.29 4.83
C GLN A 20 4.13 4.92 3.64
N GLU A 21 2.85 4.72 3.95
CA GLU A 21 1.78 4.41 3.00
C GLU A 21 1.57 5.55 1.99
N PHE A 22 1.38 5.25 0.70
CA PHE A 22 1.29 6.30 -0.32
C PHE A 22 -0.03 7.06 -0.36
N ILE A 23 -1.12 6.51 0.20
CA ILE A 23 -2.44 7.16 0.18
C ILE A 23 -2.35 8.58 0.76
N GLY A 24 -2.81 9.56 -0.03
CA GLY A 24 -2.75 11.00 0.29
C GLY A 24 -1.49 11.73 -0.15
N MET A 25 -0.43 11.02 -0.57
CA MET A 25 0.80 11.65 -1.06
C MET A 25 0.65 12.26 -2.44
N THR A 26 1.39 13.34 -2.70
CA THR A 26 1.53 13.91 -4.04
C THR A 26 2.38 13.02 -4.95
N GLU A 27 2.20 13.13 -6.27
CA GLU A 27 3.05 12.45 -7.26
C GLU A 27 4.55 12.61 -6.98
N LYS A 28 4.98 13.84 -6.67
CA LYS A 28 6.38 14.14 -6.36
C LYS A 28 6.88 13.33 -5.16
N SER A 29 6.13 13.34 -4.06
CA SER A 29 6.49 12.60 -2.84
C SER A 29 6.50 11.09 -3.07
N ILE A 30 5.60 10.58 -3.90
CA ILE A 30 5.58 9.16 -4.27
C ILE A 30 6.84 8.80 -5.04
N ARG A 31 7.24 9.60 -6.04
CA ARG A 31 8.46 9.36 -6.81
C ARG A 31 9.71 9.37 -5.93
N GLU A 32 9.79 10.31 -4.99
CA GLU A 32 10.87 10.41 -4.00
C GLU A 32 10.92 9.20 -3.05
N ASN A 33 9.77 8.75 -2.56
CA ASN A 33 9.71 7.56 -1.70
C ASN A 33 10.03 6.27 -2.49
N MET A 34 9.54 6.14 -3.72
CA MET A 34 9.83 4.99 -4.58
C MET A 34 11.33 4.88 -4.86
N SER A 35 12.00 5.98 -5.21
CA SER A 35 13.45 5.94 -5.49
C SER A 35 14.29 5.65 -4.25
N ARG A 36 13.86 6.12 -3.06
CA ARG A 36 14.57 5.89 -1.80
C ARG A 36 14.34 4.49 -1.24
N ASP A 37 13.08 4.05 -1.19
CA ASP A 37 12.67 2.87 -0.44
C ASP A 37 12.57 1.62 -1.30
N TYR A 38 12.44 1.77 -2.62
CA TYR A 38 12.29 0.70 -3.61
C TYR A 38 13.24 0.91 -4.81
N PRO A 39 14.57 0.95 -4.61
CA PRO A 39 15.53 1.27 -5.67
C PRO A 39 15.53 0.27 -6.83
N ASP A 40 15.05 -0.96 -6.61
CA ASP A 40 14.94 -2.00 -7.65
C ASP A 40 13.67 -1.88 -8.52
N MET A 41 12.83 -0.88 -8.25
CA MET A 41 11.61 -0.60 -9.01
C MET A 41 11.86 0.43 -10.10
N THR A 42 11.49 0.11 -11.34
CA THR A 42 11.60 1.02 -12.47
C THR A 42 10.26 1.70 -12.74
N CYS A 43 10.27 3.03 -12.87
CA CYS A 43 9.09 3.80 -13.26
C CYS A 43 8.84 3.67 -14.77
N ASP A 44 7.64 3.25 -15.15
CA ASP A 44 7.19 3.23 -16.54
C ASP A 44 6.58 4.60 -16.89
N ASN A 45 7.37 5.44 -17.58
CA ASN A 45 6.95 6.78 -18.00
C ASN A 45 6.18 6.79 -19.33
N MET A 46 5.95 5.64 -19.97
CA MET A 46 5.31 5.55 -21.29
C MET A 46 3.78 5.47 -21.22
N VAL A 47 3.23 5.32 -20.02
CA VAL A 47 1.79 5.15 -19.82
C VAL A 47 1.09 6.50 -19.72
N ARG A 48 0.49 6.95 -20.82
CA ARG A 48 -0.56 7.98 -20.81
C ARG A 48 -1.91 7.27 -20.84
N ASN A 49 -2.67 7.35 -19.76
CA ASN A 49 -4.07 6.93 -19.73
C ASN A 49 -4.94 8.18 -19.55
N ASP A 50 -5.78 8.45 -20.54
CA ASP A 50 -6.65 9.64 -20.58
C ASP A 50 -7.82 9.57 -19.57
N TYR A 51 -8.09 8.39 -19.00
CA TYR A 51 -9.19 8.15 -18.05
C TYR A 51 -8.73 8.06 -16.60
N PHE A 52 -7.50 7.61 -16.35
CA PHE A 52 -6.95 7.43 -15.00
C PHE A 52 -5.52 7.91 -14.93
N THR A 53 -5.25 8.90 -14.08
CA THR A 53 -3.88 9.31 -13.77
C THR A 53 -3.28 8.33 -12.77
N TYR A 54 -2.25 7.58 -13.17
CA TYR A 54 -1.52 6.70 -12.26
C TYR A 54 -0.03 6.66 -12.59
N LEU A 55 0.77 6.35 -11.57
CA LEU A 55 2.16 5.96 -11.74
C LEU A 55 2.25 4.43 -11.83
N LYS A 56 3.07 3.94 -12.76
CA LYS A 56 3.35 2.52 -12.89
C LYS A 56 4.81 2.24 -12.58
N TYR A 57 5.04 1.24 -11.74
CA TYR A 57 6.37 0.71 -11.45
C TYR A 57 6.39 -0.79 -11.63
N TYR A 58 7.54 -1.33 -11.99
CA TYR A 58 7.76 -2.77 -12.08
C TYR A 58 9.14 -3.15 -11.53
N SER A 59 9.23 -4.32 -10.91
CA SER A 59 10.49 -4.87 -10.40
C SER A 59 11.38 -5.33 -11.56
N ALA A 60 12.69 -5.32 -11.34
CA ALA A 60 13.67 -5.77 -12.35
C ALA A 60 13.44 -7.21 -12.84
N ASP A 61 12.90 -8.09 -11.98
CA ASP A 61 12.57 -9.47 -12.31
C ASP A 61 11.18 -9.65 -12.96
N GLY A 62 10.40 -8.56 -13.08
CA GLY A 62 9.05 -8.55 -13.65
C GLY A 62 7.98 -9.24 -12.78
N ASN A 63 8.31 -9.70 -11.57
CA ASN A 63 7.37 -10.42 -10.71
C ASN A 63 6.44 -9.50 -9.92
N GLU A 64 6.75 -8.22 -9.83
CA GLU A 64 5.97 -7.25 -9.08
C GLU A 64 5.68 -6.00 -9.92
N THR A 65 4.42 -5.57 -9.96
CA THR A 65 3.99 -4.35 -10.67
C THR A 65 3.10 -3.53 -9.76
N TRP A 66 3.43 -2.25 -9.58
CA TRP A 66 2.67 -1.31 -8.77
C TRP A 66 1.95 -0.33 -9.68
N LEU A 67 0.66 -0.16 -9.44
CA LEU A 67 -0.16 0.90 -9.99
C LEU A 67 -0.59 1.81 -8.84
N ILE A 68 -0.14 3.06 -8.87
CA ILE A 68 -0.43 4.07 -7.85
C ILE A 68 -1.34 5.11 -8.46
N PHE A 69 -2.62 5.05 -8.11
CA PHE A 69 -3.67 5.88 -8.70
C PHE A 69 -3.70 7.25 -8.02
N LEU A 70 -3.81 8.31 -8.84
CA LEU A 70 -3.89 9.70 -8.40
C LEU A 70 -5.31 10.25 -8.61
N ASP A 71 -5.78 11.08 -7.68
CA ASP A 71 -7.02 11.84 -7.81
C ASP A 71 -6.83 13.09 -8.69
N GLY A 72 -7.91 13.85 -8.92
CA GLY A 72 -7.86 15.09 -9.71
C GLY A 72 -7.00 16.21 -9.11
N ARG A 73 -6.49 16.04 -7.88
CA ARG A 73 -5.54 16.96 -7.23
C ARG A 73 -4.10 16.43 -7.28
N GLY A 74 -3.87 15.31 -7.98
CA GLY A 74 -2.55 14.67 -8.07
C GLY A 74 -2.11 13.97 -6.78
N GLN A 75 -3.06 13.60 -5.90
CA GLN A 75 -2.79 12.87 -4.66
C GLN A 75 -3.17 11.40 -4.80
N CYS A 76 -2.40 10.50 -4.21
CA CYS A 76 -2.72 9.07 -4.25
C CYS A 76 -4.05 8.76 -3.57
N ASN A 77 -4.92 8.04 -4.26
CA ASN A 77 -6.21 7.59 -3.74
C ASN A 77 -6.38 6.06 -3.72
N GLY A 78 -5.42 5.33 -4.28
CA GLY A 78 -5.41 3.87 -4.29
C GLY A 78 -4.10 3.31 -4.79
N ILE A 79 -3.78 2.10 -4.37
CA ILE A 79 -2.62 1.34 -4.83
C ILE A 79 -3.10 -0.06 -5.22
N ARG A 80 -2.61 -0.58 -6.35
CA ARG A 80 -2.71 -1.99 -6.70
C ARG A 80 -1.34 -2.55 -6.97
N VAL A 81 -0.97 -3.59 -6.24
CA VAL A 81 0.25 -4.34 -6.45
C VAL A 81 -0.12 -5.70 -7.04
N THR A 82 0.42 -6.03 -8.21
CA THR A 82 0.31 -7.35 -8.81
C THR A 82 1.61 -8.11 -8.56
N CYS A 83 1.51 -9.33 -8.05
CA CYS A 83 2.64 -10.17 -7.70
C CYS A 83 2.51 -11.56 -8.33
N GLY A 84 3.62 -12.15 -8.77
CA GLY A 84 3.67 -13.56 -9.18
C GLY A 84 3.39 -14.51 -8.01
N SER A 85 2.71 -15.63 -8.26
CA SER A 85 2.22 -16.57 -7.23
C SER A 85 3.31 -17.13 -6.30
N SER A 86 4.56 -17.19 -6.75
CA SER A 86 5.70 -17.65 -5.94
C SER A 86 5.92 -16.81 -4.66
N SER A 87 5.50 -15.54 -4.67
CA SER A 87 5.66 -14.61 -3.55
C SER A 87 4.46 -14.58 -2.58
N TYR A 88 3.43 -15.38 -2.82
CA TYR A 88 2.15 -15.30 -2.10
C TYR A 88 2.30 -15.44 -0.59
N HIS A 89 2.96 -16.49 -0.09
CA HIS A 89 3.11 -16.72 1.35
C HIS A 89 3.93 -15.64 2.03
N MET A 90 4.97 -15.13 1.36
CA MET A 90 5.78 -14.04 1.88
C MET A 90 4.96 -12.76 2.00
N LYS A 91 4.19 -12.40 0.96
CA LYS A 91 3.33 -11.20 0.98
C LYS A 91 2.21 -11.34 2.02
N MET A 92 1.60 -12.52 2.14
CA MET A 92 0.59 -12.81 3.17
C MET A 92 1.13 -12.56 4.57
N LYS A 93 2.34 -13.06 4.86
CA LYS A 93 3.01 -12.83 6.14
C LYS A 93 3.28 -11.34 6.36
N GLU A 94 3.80 -10.64 5.34
CA GLU A 94 4.05 -9.19 5.40
C GLU A 94 2.77 -8.42 5.75
N LEU A 95 1.64 -8.73 5.12
CA LEU A 95 0.36 -8.07 5.38
C LEU A 95 -0.15 -8.34 6.80
N ASN A 96 -0.04 -9.58 7.28
CA ASN A 96 -0.40 -9.96 8.65
C ASN A 96 0.48 -9.28 9.71
N ASP A 97 1.76 -9.09 9.42
CA ASP A 97 2.69 -8.44 10.35
C ASP A 97 2.47 -6.92 10.41
N ARG A 98 2.01 -6.30 9.31
CA ARG A 98 1.90 -4.84 9.17
C ARG A 98 0.53 -4.27 9.49
N TYR A 99 -0.54 -4.98 9.13
CA TYR A 99 -1.89 -4.42 9.15
C TYR A 99 -2.83 -5.20 10.06
N ARG A 100 -3.91 -4.53 10.49
CA ARG A 100 -4.93 -5.16 11.32
C ARG A 100 -5.75 -6.13 10.46
N THR A 101 -5.79 -7.40 10.83
CA THR A 101 -6.64 -8.38 10.13
C THR A 101 -8.12 -8.11 10.36
N GLU A 102 -8.90 -8.04 9.28
CA GLU A 102 -10.35 -7.81 9.28
C GLU A 102 -11.14 -9.02 8.73
N GLY A 103 -10.43 -10.05 8.30
CA GLY A 103 -11.00 -11.30 7.79
C GLY A 103 -10.02 -12.01 6.87
N GLU A 104 -10.50 -13.06 6.21
CA GLU A 104 -9.71 -13.78 5.21
C GLU A 104 -9.30 -12.85 4.07
N ASN A 105 -8.00 -12.77 3.82
CA ASN A 105 -7.39 -11.94 2.77
C ASN A 105 -7.77 -10.45 2.85
N ARG A 106 -8.10 -9.96 4.05
CA ARG A 106 -8.49 -8.58 4.29
C ARG A 106 -7.83 -8.01 5.55
N TRP A 107 -7.33 -6.80 5.40
CA TRP A 107 -6.74 -6.02 6.47
C TRP A 107 -7.21 -4.58 6.42
N SER A 108 -6.93 -3.83 7.48
CA SER A 108 -7.14 -2.40 7.57
C SER A 108 -5.93 -1.70 8.20
N TYR A 109 -5.75 -0.44 7.85
CA TYR A 109 -4.90 0.48 8.61
C TYR A 109 -5.47 1.89 8.55
N ARG A 110 -4.95 2.78 9.40
CA ARG A 110 -5.33 4.19 9.42
C ARG A 110 -4.19 5.06 8.93
N THR A 111 -4.50 6.01 8.05
CA THR A 111 -3.61 7.09 7.66
C THR A 111 -4.31 8.42 7.93
N GLY A 112 -3.79 9.20 8.88
CA GLY A 112 -4.49 10.35 9.42
C GLY A 112 -5.88 9.99 9.96
N ASN A 113 -6.92 10.60 9.39
CA ASN A 113 -8.32 10.35 9.75
C ASN A 113 -9.02 9.34 8.84
N GLU A 114 -8.31 8.77 7.86
CA GLU A 114 -8.87 7.84 6.88
C GLU A 114 -8.58 6.39 7.28
N GLU A 115 -9.57 5.53 7.13
CA GLU A 115 -9.41 4.08 7.21
C GLU A 115 -9.20 3.54 5.80
N ILE A 116 -8.16 2.71 5.64
CA ILE A 116 -7.77 2.10 4.38
C ILE A 116 -8.03 0.60 4.48
N ASP A 117 -8.84 0.08 3.57
CA ASP A 117 -9.04 -1.35 3.38
C ASP A 117 -7.91 -1.89 2.48
N VAL A 118 -7.31 -3.01 2.90
CA VAL A 118 -6.34 -3.78 2.14
C VAL A 118 -6.96 -5.13 1.81
N LYS A 119 -7.03 -5.45 0.52
CA LYS A 119 -7.58 -6.74 0.03
C LYS A 119 -6.53 -7.46 -0.79
N LEU A 120 -6.32 -8.74 -0.48
CA LEU A 120 -5.59 -9.66 -1.35
C LEU A 120 -6.60 -10.48 -2.18
N GLN A 121 -6.35 -10.59 -3.47
CA GLN A 121 -7.14 -11.42 -4.38
C GLN A 121 -6.21 -12.33 -5.18
N GLN A 122 -6.39 -13.63 -5.03
CA GLN A 122 -5.63 -14.65 -5.74
C GLN A 122 -6.30 -14.96 -7.09
N GLU A 123 -5.48 -15.04 -8.13
CA GLU A 123 -5.85 -15.51 -9.47
C GLU A 123 -5.02 -16.78 -9.79
N GLU A 124 -5.21 -17.39 -10.96
CA GLU A 124 -4.53 -18.65 -11.31
C GLU A 124 -3.00 -18.54 -11.33
N CYS A 125 -2.46 -17.46 -11.90
CA CYS A 125 -1.02 -17.29 -12.15
C CYS A 125 -0.39 -16.11 -11.40
N PHE A 126 -1.18 -15.34 -10.67
CA PHE A 126 -0.73 -14.16 -9.93
C PHE A 126 -1.70 -13.86 -8.79
N PHE A 127 -1.37 -12.87 -7.98
CA PHE A 127 -2.32 -12.29 -7.04
C PHE A 127 -2.17 -10.78 -7.02
N THR A 128 -3.19 -10.10 -6.51
CA THR A 128 -3.19 -8.65 -6.36
C THR A 128 -3.42 -8.27 -4.91
N VAL A 129 -2.74 -7.20 -4.49
CA VAL A 129 -3.00 -6.52 -3.22
C VAL A 129 -3.49 -5.12 -3.55
N THR A 130 -4.69 -4.77 -3.11
CA THR A 130 -5.30 -3.46 -3.36
C THR A 130 -5.46 -2.72 -2.04
N HIS A 131 -4.95 -1.50 -1.99
CA HIS A 131 -5.12 -0.54 -0.90
C HIS A 131 -6.07 0.54 -1.39
N GLN A 132 -7.19 0.73 -0.69
CA GLN A 132 -8.18 1.73 -1.05
C GLN A 132 -8.86 2.30 0.19
N ARG A 133 -9.33 3.54 0.12
CA ARG A 133 -10.14 4.11 1.20
C ARG A 133 -11.34 3.21 1.46
N ALA A 134 -11.60 2.93 2.74
CA ALA A 134 -12.80 2.21 3.13
C ALA A 134 -14.01 2.98 2.63
N THR A 135 -14.84 2.34 1.81
CA THR A 135 -16.12 2.91 1.40
C THR A 135 -17.05 2.81 2.60
N ASP A 136 -17.78 3.87 2.90
CA ASP A 136 -18.75 3.93 4.01
C ASP A 136 -19.59 2.64 4.03
N ARG A 137 -19.35 1.75 5.01
CA ARG A 137 -20.04 0.45 5.14
C ARG A 137 -21.53 0.61 5.49
N THR A 138 -22.04 1.83 5.45
CA THR A 138 -23.33 2.31 5.96
C THR A 138 -24.49 2.19 4.95
N LYS A 139 -24.29 1.66 3.73
CA LYS A 139 -25.36 1.53 2.71
C LYS A 139 -25.56 0.12 2.15
N SER A 140 -25.36 -0.92 2.96
CA SER A 140 -25.85 -2.27 2.62
C SER A 140 -26.65 -2.84 3.77
N GLY A 141 -27.82 -2.24 4.03
CA GLY A 141 -28.66 -2.62 5.15
C GLY A 141 -30.03 -1.97 5.16
N ASN A 142 -30.59 -1.59 4.01
CA ASN A 142 -32.02 -1.31 3.92
C ASN A 142 -32.46 -1.28 2.46
N ASN A 143 -32.89 -2.41 1.92
CA ASN A 143 -33.77 -2.51 0.74
C ASN A 143 -34.21 -3.97 0.55
N ARG A 144 -34.89 -4.51 1.57
CA ARG A 144 -35.79 -5.66 1.45
C ARG A 144 -36.93 -5.50 2.47
N ALA A 145 -37.83 -4.57 2.18
CA ALA A 145 -39.22 -4.59 2.66
C ALA A 145 -39.95 -3.39 2.03
N SER A 146 -40.63 -3.63 0.92
CA SER A 146 -41.92 -3.03 0.52
C SER A 146 -42.36 -3.70 -0.78
#